data_AF-A0AAU2N2D2-F1
#
_entry.id   AF-A0AAU2N2D2-F1
#
_cell.length_a   1.000
_cell.length_b   1.000
_cell.length_c   1.000
_cell.angle_alpha   90.00
_cell.angle_beta   90.00
_cell.angle_gamma   90.00
#
_symmetry.space_group_name_H-M   'P 1'
#
loop_
_entity.id
_entity.type
_entity.pdbx_description
1 polymer ?
#
loop_
_entity_poly.entity_id
_entity_poly.type
_entity_poly.pdbx_seq_one_letter_code
_entity_poly.pdbx_strand_id
1 'polypeptide(L)'
;MMLGYASPALAVADGPQPSGTAPAVAAGGDSCKEGKGRHDDEEDPDVQGFGAGGHDKCKGATGATGPTGPTGPTGPTGATGATGATGATGPCVDISTSWDEREVKYKAVLAPDGIAWAGVYDFNAANPTVPAYTWYDLTTGSTDYPANPCGITIAETANRVIVEVLTTAGQVWETECPVVRGEPDLLDCPDPVVWTPANPQPGSLMRNHGSPMLKPGVGAAPVDKGLSKSSARP
;
A
#
# COMPACT_ATOMS: atom_id res chain seq x y z
N MET A 1 19.78 -20.55 -18.49
CA MET A 1 19.69 -19.12 -18.12
C MET A 1 19.56 -19.09 -16.60
N MET A 2 20.65 -18.80 -15.89
CA MET A 2 20.72 -18.86 -14.42
C MET A 2 19.96 -17.66 -13.82
N LEU A 3 18.96 -17.92 -12.97
CA LEU A 3 18.25 -16.89 -12.20
C LEU A 3 19.09 -16.49 -10.99
N GLY A 4 19.71 -15.32 -11.05
CA GLY A 4 20.39 -14.70 -9.92
C GLY A 4 19.38 -14.09 -8.95
N TYR A 5 19.29 -14.64 -7.75
CA TYR A 5 18.58 -14.02 -6.63
C TYR A 5 19.45 -12.88 -6.08
N ALA A 6 19.01 -11.63 -6.25
CA ALA A 6 19.57 -10.50 -5.54
C ALA A 6 18.79 -10.29 -4.23
N SER A 7 19.43 -10.61 -3.11
CA SER A 7 18.93 -10.25 -1.77
C SER A 7 18.99 -8.72 -1.59
N PRO A 8 17.98 -8.07 -0.97
CA PRO A 8 18.10 -6.66 -0.63
C PRO A 8 19.12 -6.49 0.51
N ALA A 9 20.08 -5.60 0.31
CA ALA A 9 21.09 -5.24 1.28
C ALA A 9 20.45 -4.59 2.52
N LEU A 10 20.80 -5.09 3.71
CA LEU A 10 20.55 -4.40 4.97
C LEU A 10 21.37 -3.10 5.01
N ALA A 11 20.70 -1.95 4.97
CA ALA A 11 21.33 -0.67 5.26
C ALA A 11 21.51 -0.53 6.78
N VAL A 12 22.73 -0.77 7.26
CA VAL A 12 23.14 -0.36 8.61
C VAL A 12 23.38 1.15 8.57
N ALA A 13 22.55 1.90 9.28
CA ALA A 13 22.76 3.33 9.49
C ALA A 13 23.78 3.52 10.62
N ASP A 14 25.01 3.89 10.26
CA ASP A 14 25.98 4.46 11.21
C ASP A 14 25.47 5.83 11.65
N GLY A 15 25.01 5.92 12.89
CA GLY A 15 24.66 7.20 13.53
C GLY A 15 25.92 7.92 14.02
N PRO A 16 25.96 9.26 14.01
CA PRO A 16 27.13 10.00 14.45
C PRO A 16 27.33 9.86 15.98
N GLN A 17 28.53 9.43 16.36
CA GLN A 17 29.00 9.32 17.76
C GLN A 17 28.91 10.71 18.44
N PRO A 18 28.23 10.85 19.60
CA PRO A 18 28.28 12.11 20.35
C PRO A 18 29.66 12.26 21.00
N SER A 19 30.45 13.20 20.48
CA SER A 19 31.68 13.68 21.10
C SER A 19 31.35 14.50 22.35
N GLY A 20 31.17 13.81 23.47
CA GLY A 20 31.08 14.43 24.79
C GLY A 20 32.47 14.61 25.39
N THR A 21 33.02 15.83 25.30
CA THR A 21 34.22 16.24 26.03
C THR A 21 33.90 16.26 27.52
N ALA A 22 34.49 15.35 28.31
CA ALA A 22 34.45 15.41 29.77
C ALA A 22 35.31 16.60 30.27
N PRO A 23 34.88 17.35 31.31
CA PRO A 23 35.76 18.35 31.92
C PRO A 23 36.88 17.66 32.70
N ALA A 24 38.08 18.24 32.60
CA ALA A 24 39.31 17.75 33.21
C ALA A 24 39.24 17.73 34.74
N VAL A 25 39.70 16.63 35.33
CA VAL A 25 39.99 16.52 36.77
C VAL A 25 41.24 17.35 37.06
N ALA A 26 41.11 18.44 37.82
CA ALA A 26 42.28 19.18 38.30
C ALA A 26 42.96 18.35 39.40
N ALA A 27 44.11 17.76 39.09
CA ALA A 27 45.05 17.25 40.07
C ALA A 27 45.72 18.45 40.77
N GLY A 28 45.37 18.70 42.04
CA GLY A 28 46.07 19.66 42.88
C GLY A 28 47.39 19.05 43.35
N GLY A 29 48.52 19.62 42.91
CA GLY A 29 49.86 19.24 43.37
C GLY A 29 50.24 19.92 44.68
N ASP A 30 50.73 19.15 45.65
CA ASP A 30 51.38 19.65 46.85
C ASP A 30 52.79 20.13 46.52
N SER A 31 53.09 21.41 46.74
CA SER A 31 54.47 21.90 46.78
C SER A 31 54.66 22.84 47.96
N CYS A 32 55.00 22.27 49.12
CA CYS A 32 55.59 23.03 50.22
C CYS A 32 57.11 23.07 50.02
N LYS A 33 57.69 24.26 49.92
CA LYS A 33 59.14 24.49 50.06
C LYS A 33 59.38 25.07 51.45
N GLU A 34 60.00 24.31 52.35
CA GLU A 34 60.56 24.87 53.58
C GLU A 34 62.01 25.32 53.35
N GLY A 35 62.28 26.56 53.74
CA GLY A 35 63.56 27.23 53.59
C GLY A 35 64.59 26.74 54.60
N LYS A 36 65.84 26.65 54.13
CA LYS A 36 67.03 26.29 54.91
C LYS A 36 67.31 27.27 56.06
N GLY A 37 67.52 26.73 57.26
CA GLY A 37 68.34 27.32 58.30
C GLY A 37 69.30 26.26 58.84
N ARG A 38 70.60 26.42 58.60
CA ARG A 38 71.67 25.69 59.31
C ARG A 38 71.79 26.32 60.70
N HIS A 39 72.17 25.54 61.71
CA HIS A 39 73.12 25.88 62.78
C HIS A 39 73.01 24.79 63.87
N ASP A 40 73.87 23.78 63.70
CA ASP A 40 74.82 23.21 64.65
C ASP A 40 74.67 23.56 66.15
N ASP A 41 74.82 22.49 66.95
CA ASP A 41 75.42 22.42 68.29
C ASP A 41 74.56 22.60 69.57
N GLU A 42 74.73 21.56 70.40
CA GLU A 42 74.76 21.51 71.86
C GLU A 42 73.46 21.60 72.70
N GLU A 43 73.30 20.53 73.48
CA GLU A 43 72.34 20.28 74.54
C GLU A 43 72.69 21.12 75.79
N ASP A 44 71.77 21.94 76.30
CA ASP A 44 71.83 22.52 77.64
C ASP A 44 70.42 22.57 78.28
N PRO A 45 70.22 21.91 79.45
CA PRO A 45 68.94 21.86 80.14
C PRO A 45 68.81 23.00 81.17
N ASP A 46 67.94 23.98 80.91
CA ASP A 46 67.09 24.69 81.90
C ASP A 46 66.58 26.03 81.33
N VAL A 47 65.42 26.04 80.67
CA VAL A 47 64.62 27.29 80.51
C VAL A 47 63.12 27.00 80.55
N GLN A 48 62.46 27.56 81.57
CA GLN A 48 61.02 27.73 81.66
C GLN A 48 60.60 29.00 80.87
N GLY A 49 59.54 28.93 80.04
CA GLY A 49 58.71 30.11 79.72
C GLY A 49 58.44 30.44 78.24
N PHE A 50 57.19 30.18 77.82
CA PHE A 50 56.32 30.85 76.83
C PHE A 50 56.85 31.37 75.46
N GLY A 51 56.26 30.84 74.37
CA GLY A 51 56.04 31.60 73.12
C GLY A 51 56.07 30.81 71.81
N ALA A 52 54.89 30.63 71.20
CA ALA A 52 54.59 30.43 69.77
C ALA A 52 55.49 29.56 68.85
N GLY A 53 54.88 28.57 68.19
CA GLY A 53 55.44 27.92 67.01
C GLY A 53 54.42 27.01 66.33
N GLY A 54 53.60 27.58 65.45
CA GLY A 54 52.65 26.82 64.65
C GLY A 54 53.30 26.28 63.38
N HIS A 55 53.52 24.97 63.33
CA HIS A 55 53.79 24.17 62.13
C HIS A 55 53.23 22.78 62.49
N ASP A 56 52.01 22.42 62.09
CA ASP A 56 51.75 21.64 60.88
C ASP A 56 50.28 21.82 60.45
N LYS A 57 50.01 22.73 59.51
CA LYS A 57 48.69 22.81 58.83
C LYS A 57 48.79 22.32 57.40
N CYS A 58 49.06 21.02 57.23
CA CYS A 58 49.15 20.40 55.91
C CYS A 58 48.19 19.22 55.72
N LYS A 59 46.97 19.28 56.29
CA LYS A 59 45.83 18.46 55.86
C LYS A 59 44.54 19.26 55.85
N GLY A 60 44.19 19.85 54.72
CA GLY A 60 42.81 20.22 54.42
C GLY A 60 42.03 18.96 54.02
N ALA A 61 40.85 18.74 54.60
CA ALA A 61 39.99 17.62 54.20
C ALA A 61 39.58 17.75 52.72
N THR A 62 39.75 16.69 51.93
CA THR A 62 39.23 16.63 50.56
C THR A 62 37.72 16.87 50.59
N GLY A 63 37.24 17.91 49.90
CA GLY A 63 35.82 18.24 49.83
C GLY A 63 34.99 17.12 49.21
N ALA A 64 33.75 16.95 49.66
CA ALA A 64 32.83 15.95 49.13
C ALA A 64 32.60 16.14 47.62
N THR A 65 32.59 15.06 46.85
CA THR A 65 32.23 15.07 45.43
C THR A 65 30.83 15.66 45.25
N GLY A 66 30.69 16.66 44.38
CA GLY A 66 29.41 17.32 44.10
C GLY A 66 28.36 16.37 43.50
N PRO A 67 27.07 16.74 43.55
CA PRO A 67 25.99 15.90 43.01
C PRO A 67 26.15 15.71 41.49
N THR A 68 25.79 14.51 41.00
CA THR A 68 25.70 14.24 39.56
C THR A 68 24.71 15.21 38.91
N GLY A 69 25.12 15.83 37.80
CA GLY A 69 24.28 16.78 37.07
C GLY A 69 23.01 16.16 36.47
N PRO A 70 22.03 16.97 36.06
CA PRO A 70 20.78 16.48 35.49
C PRO A 70 21.00 15.71 34.18
N THR A 71 20.19 14.69 33.93
CA THR A 71 20.13 13.99 32.64
C THR A 71 19.82 14.99 31.52
N GLY A 72 20.58 14.93 30.42
CA GLY A 72 20.38 15.81 29.27
C GLY A 72 19.01 15.61 28.58
N PRO A 73 18.60 16.55 27.71
CA PRO A 73 17.33 16.46 27.00
C PRO A 73 17.29 15.23 26.08
N THR A 74 16.10 14.64 25.92
CA THR A 74 15.84 13.61 24.91
C THR A 74 16.14 14.18 23.51
N GLY A 75 16.86 13.42 22.67
CA GLY A 75 17.20 13.82 21.31
C GLY A 75 15.96 14.01 20.41
N PRO A 76 16.11 14.67 19.25
CA PRO A 76 15.01 14.86 18.31
C PRO A 76 14.47 13.52 17.80
N THR A 77 13.17 13.45 17.55
CA THR A 77 12.56 12.32 16.84
C THR A 77 13.18 12.18 15.44
N GLY A 78 13.51 10.95 15.03
CA GLY A 78 14.09 10.68 13.71
C GLY A 78 13.13 11.05 12.57
N ALA A 79 13.69 11.27 11.38
CA ALA A 79 12.90 11.56 10.18
C ALA A 79 11.97 10.38 9.82
N THR A 80 10.78 10.67 9.31
CA THR A 80 9.88 9.67 8.75
C THR A 80 10.57 8.95 7.57
N GLY A 81 10.48 7.62 7.52
CA GLY A 81 11.03 6.82 6.42
C GLY A 81 10.36 7.13 5.08
N ALA A 82 11.05 6.85 3.98
CA ALA A 82 10.50 6.99 2.64
C ALA A 82 9.28 6.07 2.42
N THR A 83 8.31 6.53 1.65
CA THR A 83 7.20 5.68 1.18
C THR A 83 7.75 4.52 0.36
N GLY A 84 7.27 3.30 0.61
CA GLY A 84 7.67 2.12 -0.16
C GLY A 84 7.25 2.23 -1.64
N ALA A 85 7.95 1.52 -2.51
CA ALA A 85 7.59 1.44 -3.93
C ALA A 85 6.20 0.80 -4.11
N THR A 86 5.45 1.26 -5.12
CA THR A 86 4.23 0.59 -5.57
C THR A 86 4.56 -0.84 -6.02
N GLY A 87 3.71 -1.80 -5.66
CA GLY A 87 3.85 -3.19 -6.10
C GLY A 87 3.69 -3.35 -7.62
N ALA A 88 4.21 -4.46 -8.16
CA ALA A 88 4.02 -4.79 -9.57
C ALA A 88 2.53 -4.99 -9.90
N THR A 89 2.10 -4.59 -11.09
CA THR A 89 0.77 -4.90 -11.61
C THR A 89 0.61 -6.41 -11.78
N GLY A 90 -0.52 -6.97 -11.33
CA GLY A 90 -0.84 -8.38 -11.53
C GLY A 90 -1.11 -8.73 -13.00
N PRO A 91 -1.04 -10.02 -13.39
CA PRO A 91 -1.33 -10.43 -14.76
C PRO A 91 -2.82 -10.24 -15.08
N CYS A 92 -3.09 -9.92 -16.35
CA CYS A 92 -4.44 -9.83 -16.89
C CYS A 92 -4.86 -11.18 -17.47
N VAL A 93 -5.55 -11.97 -16.64
CA VAL A 93 -6.03 -13.31 -16.96
C VAL A 93 -7.40 -13.50 -16.35
N ASP A 94 -8.28 -14.21 -17.04
CA ASP A 94 -9.63 -14.45 -16.55
C ASP A 94 -10.26 -15.69 -17.22
N ILE A 95 -11.30 -16.23 -16.60
CA ILE A 95 -12.05 -17.38 -17.11
C ILE A 95 -13.53 -17.25 -16.74
N SER A 96 -14.40 -17.52 -17.72
CA SER A 96 -15.84 -17.55 -17.51
C SER A 96 -16.45 -18.80 -18.14
N THR A 97 -17.59 -19.23 -17.63
CA THR A 97 -18.31 -20.42 -18.11
C THR A 97 -19.80 -20.18 -18.11
N SER A 98 -20.47 -20.64 -19.16
CA SER A 98 -21.93 -20.73 -19.25
C SER A 98 -22.35 -22.16 -19.61
N TRP A 99 -23.58 -22.51 -19.28
CA TRP A 99 -24.17 -23.84 -19.50
C TRP A 99 -25.52 -23.69 -20.18
N ASP A 100 -25.73 -24.46 -21.24
CA ASP A 100 -27.02 -24.62 -21.91
C ASP A 100 -27.82 -25.76 -21.24
N GLU A 101 -29.15 -25.71 -21.36
CA GLU A 101 -30.07 -26.77 -20.93
C GLU A 101 -29.88 -28.09 -21.69
N ARG A 102 -29.19 -28.06 -22.84
CA ARG A 102 -28.84 -29.23 -23.67
C ARG A 102 -27.59 -29.97 -23.20
N GLU A 103 -27.13 -29.73 -21.98
CA GLU A 103 -25.84 -30.20 -21.48
C GLU A 103 -24.69 -29.82 -22.41
N VAL A 104 -24.68 -28.57 -22.88
CA VAL A 104 -23.55 -27.98 -23.60
C VAL A 104 -22.94 -26.93 -22.69
N LYS A 105 -21.62 -26.91 -22.61
CA LYS A 105 -20.87 -25.97 -21.78
C LYS A 105 -20.00 -25.11 -22.66
N TYR A 106 -20.11 -23.81 -22.46
CA TYR A 106 -19.25 -22.84 -23.08
C TYR A 106 -18.27 -22.28 -22.06
N LYS A 107 -17.07 -21.94 -22.52
CA LYS A 107 -16.01 -21.36 -21.69
C LYS A 107 -15.31 -20.25 -22.45
N ALA A 108 -15.12 -19.10 -21.82
CA ALA A 108 -14.21 -18.08 -22.31
C ALA A 108 -12.95 -18.04 -21.45
N VAL A 109 -11.80 -17.84 -22.08
CA VAL A 109 -10.49 -17.72 -21.40
C VAL A 109 -9.76 -16.51 -21.96
N LEU A 110 -9.29 -15.65 -21.07
CA LEU A 110 -8.31 -14.63 -21.39
C LEU A 110 -6.93 -15.11 -20.90
N ALA A 111 -6.07 -15.43 -21.85
CA ALA A 111 -4.74 -15.94 -21.58
C ALA A 111 -3.74 -14.82 -21.23
N PRO A 112 -2.60 -15.13 -20.57
CA PRO A 112 -1.63 -14.11 -20.11
C PRO A 112 -0.98 -13.29 -21.23
N ASP A 113 -1.03 -13.79 -22.46
CA ASP A 113 -0.56 -13.12 -23.68
C ASP A 113 -1.61 -12.17 -24.29
N GLY A 114 -2.78 -12.04 -23.64
CA GLY A 114 -3.87 -11.18 -24.08
C GLY A 114 -4.78 -11.82 -25.13
N ILE A 115 -4.63 -13.12 -25.41
CA ILE A 115 -5.50 -13.83 -26.36
C ILE A 115 -6.81 -14.24 -25.67
N ALA A 116 -7.93 -13.85 -26.26
CA ALA A 116 -9.26 -14.31 -25.91
C ALA A 116 -9.64 -15.57 -26.69
N TRP A 117 -10.13 -16.58 -25.98
CA TRP A 117 -10.59 -17.86 -26.51
C TRP A 117 -12.05 -18.12 -26.14
N ALA A 118 -12.82 -18.70 -27.05
CA ALA A 118 -14.09 -19.36 -26.74
C ALA A 118 -13.95 -20.87 -26.92
N GLY A 119 -14.54 -21.64 -26.03
CA GLY A 119 -14.55 -23.09 -26.05
C GLY A 119 -15.96 -23.62 -25.93
N VAL A 120 -16.28 -24.66 -26.70
CA VAL A 120 -17.52 -25.43 -26.57
C VAL A 120 -17.19 -26.87 -26.21
N TYR A 121 -18.00 -27.41 -25.31
CA TYR A 121 -17.94 -28.79 -24.87
C TYR A 121 -19.36 -29.33 -24.82
N ASP A 122 -19.64 -30.39 -25.57
CA ASP A 122 -20.92 -31.07 -25.63
C ASP A 122 -20.85 -32.36 -24.79
N PHE A 123 -21.72 -32.49 -23.77
CA PHE A 123 -21.76 -33.67 -22.92
C PHE A 123 -22.58 -34.83 -23.53
N ASN A 124 -23.46 -34.52 -24.49
CA ASN A 124 -24.31 -35.50 -25.14
C ASN A 124 -23.64 -36.16 -26.34
N ALA A 125 -22.59 -35.52 -26.88
CA ALA A 125 -21.77 -36.05 -27.95
C ALA A 125 -21.36 -37.52 -27.68
N ALA A 126 -21.78 -38.43 -28.56
CA ALA A 126 -21.55 -39.86 -28.49
C ALA A 126 -20.04 -40.16 -28.42
N ASN A 127 -19.54 -40.35 -27.20
CA ASN A 127 -18.21 -40.82 -26.80
C ASN A 127 -17.13 -40.81 -27.90
N PRO A 128 -16.49 -39.67 -28.20
CA PRO A 128 -15.10 -39.71 -28.59
C PRO A 128 -14.30 -40.03 -27.32
N THR A 129 -13.28 -40.88 -27.43
CA THR A 129 -12.43 -41.35 -26.32
C THR A 129 -11.74 -40.27 -25.48
N VAL A 130 -11.99 -38.98 -25.74
CA VAL A 130 -11.81 -37.84 -24.84
C VAL A 130 -12.84 -36.78 -25.23
N PRO A 131 -13.77 -36.35 -24.36
CA PRO A 131 -14.48 -35.12 -24.64
C PRO A 131 -13.51 -33.96 -24.32
N ALA A 132 -13.04 -33.28 -25.36
CA ALA A 132 -12.17 -32.11 -25.26
C ALA A 132 -12.96 -30.89 -25.72
N TYR A 133 -12.71 -29.74 -25.09
CA TYR A 133 -13.23 -28.48 -25.63
C TYR A 133 -12.72 -28.29 -27.06
N THR A 134 -13.61 -27.88 -27.96
CA THR A 134 -13.20 -27.26 -29.22
C THR A 134 -12.99 -25.78 -28.97
N TRP A 135 -11.76 -25.30 -29.14
CA TRP A 135 -11.35 -23.93 -28.86
C TRP A 135 -11.23 -23.10 -30.13
N TYR A 136 -11.68 -21.85 -30.05
CA TYR A 136 -11.69 -20.85 -31.11
C TYR A 136 -10.93 -19.62 -30.61
N ASP A 137 -9.90 -19.21 -31.36
CA ASP A 137 -9.18 -17.96 -31.14
C ASP A 137 -10.05 -16.80 -31.61
N LEU A 138 -10.38 -15.87 -30.72
CA LEU A 138 -11.20 -14.70 -31.01
C LEU A 138 -10.39 -13.44 -31.30
N THR A 139 -9.06 -13.56 -31.28
CA THR A 139 -8.11 -12.45 -31.31
C THR A 139 -7.35 -12.40 -32.62
N THR A 140 -6.76 -13.52 -33.04
CA THR A 140 -5.91 -13.56 -34.23
C THR A 140 -6.74 -13.27 -35.49
N GLY A 141 -6.36 -12.23 -36.24
CA GLY A 141 -7.07 -11.82 -37.46
C GLY A 141 -8.40 -11.10 -37.22
N SER A 142 -8.79 -10.88 -35.96
CA SER A 142 -10.00 -10.14 -35.61
C SER A 142 -9.91 -8.65 -35.98
N THR A 143 -11.07 -8.02 -36.06
CA THR A 143 -11.23 -6.58 -36.22
C THR A 143 -11.61 -5.96 -34.88
N ASP A 144 -10.97 -4.84 -34.56
CA ASP A 144 -11.23 -4.00 -33.38
C ASP A 144 -11.11 -4.70 -32.01
N TYR A 145 -10.34 -5.80 -31.92
CA TYR A 145 -10.03 -6.40 -30.62
C TYR A 145 -9.34 -5.37 -29.70
N PRO A 146 -9.85 -5.15 -28.47
CA PRO A 146 -9.37 -4.07 -27.64
C PRO A 146 -7.95 -4.32 -27.11
N ALA A 147 -7.18 -3.24 -26.98
CA ALA A 147 -5.89 -3.27 -26.31
C ALA A 147 -6.05 -3.44 -24.78
N ASN A 148 -5.11 -4.17 -24.17
CA ASN A 148 -5.05 -4.42 -22.72
C ASN A 148 -6.34 -5.04 -22.13
N PRO A 149 -6.82 -6.17 -22.66
CA PRO A 149 -7.89 -6.94 -22.05
C PRO A 149 -7.45 -7.46 -20.68
N CYS A 150 -8.32 -7.41 -19.67
CA CYS A 150 -8.05 -7.85 -18.30
C CYS A 150 -9.22 -8.54 -17.58
N GLY A 151 -10.36 -8.69 -18.25
CA GLY A 151 -11.45 -9.54 -17.80
C GLY A 151 -12.17 -10.13 -19.00
N ILE A 152 -12.80 -11.28 -18.83
CA ILE A 152 -13.56 -11.96 -19.87
C ILE A 152 -14.82 -12.61 -19.30
N THR A 153 -15.90 -12.53 -20.05
CA THR A 153 -17.13 -13.25 -19.73
C THR A 153 -17.71 -13.93 -20.95
N ILE A 154 -18.54 -14.93 -20.70
CA ILE A 154 -19.28 -15.66 -21.71
C ILE A 154 -20.73 -15.79 -21.27
N ALA A 155 -21.63 -15.48 -22.19
CA ALA A 155 -23.06 -15.64 -22.01
C ALA A 155 -23.63 -16.39 -23.22
N GLU A 156 -24.77 -17.03 -23.02
CA GLU A 156 -25.51 -17.68 -24.10
C GLU A 156 -26.86 -16.99 -24.27
N THR A 157 -27.29 -16.89 -25.52
CA THR A 157 -28.68 -16.68 -25.90
C THR A 157 -29.13 -17.83 -26.80
N ALA A 158 -30.40 -17.88 -27.17
CA ALA A 158 -31.03 -19.04 -27.82
C ALA A 158 -30.21 -19.79 -28.90
N ASN A 159 -29.38 -19.10 -29.70
CA ASN A 159 -28.55 -19.73 -30.74
C ASN A 159 -27.15 -19.11 -30.91
N ARG A 160 -26.66 -18.34 -29.95
CA ARG A 160 -25.33 -17.72 -30.02
C ARG A 160 -24.72 -17.55 -28.66
N VAL A 161 -23.40 -17.61 -28.65
CA VAL A 161 -22.55 -17.28 -27.53
C VAL A 161 -22.08 -15.84 -27.69
N ILE A 162 -22.15 -15.07 -26.62
CA ILE A 162 -21.64 -13.71 -26.54
C ILE A 162 -20.41 -13.75 -25.65
N VAL A 163 -19.28 -13.25 -26.13
CA VAL A 163 -18.05 -13.10 -25.35
C VAL A 163 -17.80 -11.62 -25.17
N GLU A 164 -17.59 -11.21 -23.93
CA GLU A 164 -17.27 -9.82 -23.60
C GLU A 164 -15.90 -9.73 -22.93
N VAL A 165 -15.19 -8.64 -23.19
CA VAL A 165 -13.87 -8.34 -22.64
C VAL A 165 -13.89 -6.97 -21.96
N LEU A 166 -13.32 -6.91 -20.76
CA LEU A 166 -13.07 -5.67 -20.02
C LEU A 166 -11.60 -5.26 -20.17
N THR A 167 -11.33 -4.00 -20.51
CA THR A 167 -9.96 -3.47 -20.60
C THR A 167 -9.48 -2.83 -19.30
N THR A 168 -8.17 -2.62 -19.15
CA THR A 168 -7.62 -1.80 -18.06
C THR A 168 -8.14 -0.36 -18.03
N ALA A 169 -8.61 0.16 -19.17
CA ALA A 169 -9.23 1.48 -19.27
C ALA A 169 -10.71 1.48 -18.84
N GLY A 170 -11.26 0.34 -18.45
CA GLY A 170 -12.67 0.19 -18.05
C GLY A 170 -13.64 0.11 -19.24
N GLN A 171 -13.13 -0.16 -20.45
CA GLN A 171 -13.99 -0.32 -21.63
C GLN A 171 -14.46 -1.76 -21.75
N VAL A 172 -15.71 -1.95 -22.14
CA VAL A 172 -16.31 -3.26 -22.42
C VAL A 172 -16.51 -3.41 -23.93
N TRP A 173 -16.11 -4.54 -24.46
CA TRP A 173 -16.23 -4.92 -25.86
C TRP A 173 -16.88 -6.30 -25.96
N GLU A 174 -17.68 -6.53 -26.99
CA GLU A 174 -18.41 -7.78 -27.19
C GLU A 174 -18.19 -8.33 -28.61
N THR A 175 -18.22 -9.66 -28.73
CA THR A 175 -18.33 -10.39 -29.99
C THR A 175 -19.31 -11.54 -29.85
N GLU A 176 -19.89 -11.97 -30.95
CA GLU A 176 -20.86 -13.07 -30.97
C GLU A 176 -20.36 -14.23 -31.86
N CYS A 177 -20.58 -15.47 -31.40
CA CYS A 177 -20.38 -16.68 -32.18
C CYS A 177 -21.69 -17.48 -32.22
N PRO A 178 -22.35 -17.61 -33.40
CA PRO A 178 -23.41 -18.57 -33.62
C PRO A 178 -23.06 -19.98 -33.13
N VAL A 179 -24.04 -20.68 -32.56
CA VAL A 179 -23.92 -22.10 -32.20
C VAL A 179 -24.47 -22.94 -33.34
N VAL A 180 -23.63 -23.82 -33.88
CA VAL A 180 -24.03 -24.83 -34.86
C VAL A 180 -24.38 -26.10 -34.10
N ARG A 181 -25.68 -26.41 -34.05
CA ARG A 181 -26.18 -27.60 -33.36
C ARG A 181 -25.85 -28.84 -34.19
N GLY A 182 -25.21 -29.82 -33.56
CA GLY A 182 -24.67 -31.01 -34.20
C GLY A 182 -24.26 -32.07 -33.19
N GLU A 183 -23.48 -33.05 -33.63
CA GLU A 183 -22.93 -34.10 -32.77
C GLU A 183 -21.41 -34.20 -33.04
N PRO A 184 -20.55 -33.41 -32.37
CA PRO A 184 -20.86 -32.47 -31.28
C PRO A 184 -21.36 -31.09 -31.74
N ASP A 185 -21.96 -30.33 -30.83
CA ASP A 185 -22.21 -28.89 -30.98
C ASP A 185 -20.89 -28.09 -31.19
N LEU A 186 -20.92 -27.14 -32.12
CA LEU A 186 -19.77 -26.30 -32.50
C LEU A 186 -20.10 -24.80 -32.44
N LEU A 187 -19.07 -23.96 -32.46
CA LEU A 187 -19.20 -22.52 -32.65
C LEU A 187 -18.82 -22.17 -34.09
N ASP A 188 -19.59 -21.28 -34.71
CA ASP A 188 -19.30 -20.69 -36.01
C ASP A 188 -19.02 -19.20 -35.81
N CYS A 189 -17.83 -18.89 -35.28
CA CYS A 189 -17.42 -17.51 -35.07
C CYS A 189 -17.13 -16.83 -36.44
N PRO A 190 -17.55 -15.58 -36.66
CA PRO A 190 -17.27 -14.86 -37.90
C PRO A 190 -15.76 -14.82 -38.23
N ASP A 191 -15.41 -14.87 -39.52
CA ASP A 191 -14.03 -14.67 -40.01
C ASP A 191 -13.98 -13.45 -40.96
N PRO A 192 -13.37 -12.33 -40.56
CA PRO A 192 -12.73 -12.10 -39.26
C PRO A 192 -13.75 -11.92 -38.13
N VAL A 193 -13.34 -12.26 -36.90
CA VAL A 193 -14.12 -11.96 -35.70
C VAL A 193 -14.23 -10.44 -35.55
N VAL A 194 -15.41 -9.91 -35.21
CA VAL A 194 -15.65 -8.48 -35.07
C VAL A 194 -15.97 -8.14 -33.62
N TRP A 195 -15.11 -7.33 -33.00
CA TRP A 195 -15.34 -6.81 -31.66
C TRP A 195 -16.03 -5.45 -31.72
N THR A 196 -17.16 -5.34 -31.04
CA THR A 196 -17.96 -4.11 -30.98
C THR A 196 -17.86 -3.52 -29.58
N PRO A 197 -17.63 -2.20 -29.43
CA PRO A 197 -17.63 -1.60 -28.11
C PRO A 197 -19.06 -1.56 -27.57
N ALA A 198 -19.25 -2.00 -26.32
CA ALA A 198 -20.53 -1.87 -25.63
C ALA A 198 -20.96 -0.39 -25.60
N ASN A 199 -22.22 -0.12 -25.92
CA ASN A 199 -22.73 1.25 -25.96
C ASN A 199 -24.08 1.34 -25.25
N PRO A 200 -24.22 2.19 -24.21
CA PRO A 200 -23.20 3.03 -23.58
C PRO A 200 -22.12 2.23 -22.83
N GLN A 201 -20.89 2.75 -22.81
CA GLN A 201 -19.82 2.22 -21.95
C GLN A 201 -20.19 2.40 -20.47
N PRO A 202 -19.75 1.50 -19.56
CA PRO A 202 -19.91 1.70 -18.13
C PRO A 202 -19.41 3.10 -17.70
N GLY A 203 -20.18 3.77 -16.85
CA GLY A 203 -19.87 5.13 -16.38
C GLY A 203 -20.28 6.28 -17.32
N SER A 204 -20.70 6.01 -18.55
CA SER A 204 -21.12 7.09 -19.48
C SER A 204 -22.59 7.55 -19.30
N LEU A 205 -23.47 6.68 -18.79
CA LEU A 205 -24.87 6.99 -18.43
C LEU A 205 -25.24 6.32 -17.11
N MET A 206 -24.90 6.95 -15.98
CA MET A 206 -25.20 6.43 -14.64
C MET A 206 -26.68 6.65 -14.28
N ARG A 207 -27.51 5.60 -14.35
CA ARG A 207 -28.77 5.58 -13.60
C ARG A 207 -28.46 5.14 -12.18
N ASN A 208 -28.34 6.11 -11.26
CA ASN A 208 -28.12 5.82 -9.85
C ASN A 208 -29.29 4.98 -9.31
N HIS A 209 -29.00 3.79 -8.79
CA HIS A 209 -29.94 3.02 -7.99
C HIS A 209 -30.18 3.77 -6.66
N GLY A 210 -31.06 4.78 -6.66
CA GLY A 210 -31.54 5.42 -5.43
C GLY A 210 -31.45 6.95 -5.34
N SER A 211 -31.89 7.70 -6.34
CA SER A 211 -32.44 9.04 -6.06
C SER A 211 -33.96 8.92 -5.88
N PRO A 212 -34.56 9.28 -4.73
CA PRO A 212 -35.97 9.59 -4.73
C PRO A 212 -36.16 10.80 -5.65
N MET A 213 -37.21 10.79 -6.47
CA MET A 213 -37.57 11.94 -7.29
C MET A 213 -37.79 13.19 -6.42
N LEU A 214 -36.75 13.98 -6.18
CA LEU A 214 -36.90 15.40 -5.92
C LEU A 214 -37.18 16.04 -7.28
N LYS A 215 -38.47 16.31 -7.52
CA LYS A 215 -38.92 17.13 -8.66
C LYS A 215 -38.03 18.37 -8.76
N PRO A 216 -37.59 18.78 -9.97
CA PRO A 216 -36.99 20.09 -10.15
C PRO A 216 -37.97 21.15 -9.65
N GLY A 217 -37.58 21.85 -8.59
CA GLY A 217 -38.39 22.89 -7.98
C GLY A 217 -38.58 24.04 -8.97
N VAL A 218 -39.82 24.23 -9.42
CA VAL A 218 -40.31 25.54 -9.84
C VAL A 218 -41.28 25.98 -8.75
N GLY A 219 -41.00 27.15 -8.18
CA GLY A 219 -41.52 27.60 -6.89
C GLY A 219 -43.05 27.66 -6.78
N ALA A 220 -43.52 27.45 -5.56
CA ALA A 220 -44.80 27.96 -5.11
C ALA A 220 -44.56 28.71 -3.79
N ALA A 221 -45.01 29.95 -3.78
CA ALA A 221 -44.89 30.94 -2.71
C ALA A 221 -45.45 30.45 -1.36
N PRO A 222 -45.02 31.03 -0.22
CA PRO A 222 -45.55 30.68 1.08
C PRO A 222 -47.04 31.07 1.17
N VAL A 223 -47.89 30.09 1.50
CA VAL A 223 -49.30 30.34 1.81
C VAL A 223 -49.38 30.97 3.20
N ASP A 224 -49.76 32.24 3.22
CA ASP A 224 -50.01 33.04 4.41
C ASP A 224 -51.18 32.44 5.21
N LYS A 225 -50.99 32.23 6.52
CA LYS A 225 -52.04 31.78 7.45
C LYS A 225 -52.93 32.97 7.83
N GLY A 226 -53.74 33.42 6.88
CA GLY A 226 -54.74 34.46 7.07
C GLY A 226 -56.05 33.91 7.65
N LEU A 227 -56.16 33.93 8.98
CA LEU A 227 -57.40 33.74 9.73
C LEU A 227 -58.36 34.90 9.39
N SER A 228 -59.44 34.67 8.64
CA SER A 228 -60.57 35.61 8.58
C SER A 228 -61.85 34.95 9.08
N LYS A 229 -62.36 35.51 10.17
CA LYS A 229 -63.64 35.17 10.79
C LYS A 229 -64.76 35.71 9.90
N SER A 230 -65.71 34.87 9.47
CA SER A 230 -67.03 35.37 9.05
C SER A 230 -68.06 35.00 10.11
N SER A 231 -68.39 35.98 10.95
CA SER A 231 -69.61 36.02 11.74
C SER A 231 -70.35 37.30 11.36
N ALA A 232 -71.61 37.13 10.93
CA ALA A 232 -72.78 37.96 11.26
C ALA A 232 -73.70 38.16 10.05
N ARG A 233 -74.92 37.65 10.19
CA ARG A 233 -76.16 38.17 9.59
C ARG A 233 -76.39 39.61 10.03
N PRO A 234 -77.18 40.36 9.26
CA PRO A 234 -78.52 40.73 9.74
C PRO A 234 -79.63 40.04 8.94
#